data_AF-A0AAU2WSC0-F1
#
_entry.id   AF-A0AAU2WSC0-F1
#
_cell.length_a   1.000
_cell.length_b   1.000
_cell.length_c   1.000
_cell.angle_alpha   90.00
_cell.angle_beta   90.00
_cell.angle_gamma   90.00
#
_symmetry.space_group_name_H-M   'P 1'
#
loop_
_entity.id
_entity.type
_entity.pdbx_description
1 polymer ?
#
loop_
_entity_poly.entity_id
_entity_poly.type
_entity_poly.pdbx_seq_one_letter_code
_entity_poly.pdbx_strand_id
1 'polypeptide(L)'
;MAMFRRNRPAAGQQPGPYGQPAAGQPMQGSPGAPGGAPGGVPGGGPGGAPDFRQMLTGAPVERIRQDLRLSVTRVGPHLAAPAIAWPLTDELAAIACVKLPDGAIATAEVPMAQVWGMEAEDVWLQSATNLRAEYFSRSEFDTAAGVPMTMFTGQAWPGSAQLTRLGEALGEDLPAGALVTLPDDNTVLAIPIHNPRVIDMVGHMFGTGHELTRGQHPMSVRPLWWHEGVVEPLDVQWHGQVGQVSGSPRFNQAMAAVPQR
;
A
#
# COMPACT_ATOMS: atom_id res chain seq x y z
N MET A 1 -12.06 -20.25 8.26
CA MET A 1 -11.29 -20.10 7.02
C MET A 1 -12.15 -19.32 6.03
N ALA A 2 -12.16 -17.99 6.14
CA ALA A 2 -12.97 -17.14 5.26
C ALA A 2 -12.32 -17.18 3.87
N MET A 3 -12.86 -18.00 2.98
CA MET A 3 -12.54 -17.93 1.56
C MET A 3 -12.79 -16.50 1.10
N PHE A 4 -11.83 -15.91 0.40
CA PHE A 4 -12.01 -14.71 -0.41
C PHE A 4 -13.33 -14.86 -1.20
N ARG A 5 -14.41 -14.23 -0.73
CA ARG A 5 -15.62 -14.14 -1.53
C ARG A 5 -15.22 -13.30 -2.74
N ARG A 6 -15.17 -13.97 -3.89
CA ARG A 6 -14.92 -13.35 -5.20
C ARG A 6 -15.83 -12.12 -5.34
N ASN A 7 -15.29 -10.94 -5.13
CA ASN A 7 -15.81 -9.74 -5.76
C ASN A 7 -15.48 -9.89 -7.24
N ARG A 8 -16.35 -10.59 -7.97
CA ARG A 8 -16.29 -10.64 -9.42
C ARG A 8 -16.53 -9.20 -9.87
N PRO A 9 -15.58 -8.54 -10.57
CA PRO A 9 -15.85 -7.24 -11.13
C PRO A 9 -17.11 -7.34 -11.99
N ALA A 10 -17.98 -6.32 -11.90
CA ALA A 10 -19.16 -6.26 -12.74
C ALA A 10 -18.74 -6.49 -14.20
N ALA A 11 -19.35 -7.48 -14.85
CA ALA A 11 -19.06 -7.81 -16.24
C ALA A 11 -19.34 -6.57 -17.10
N GLY A 12 -18.30 -5.89 -17.57
CA GLY A 12 -18.44 -4.71 -18.42
C GLY A 12 -17.30 -3.69 -18.38
N GLN A 13 -16.43 -3.68 -17.36
CA GLN A 13 -15.28 -2.77 -17.36
C GLN A 13 -14.05 -3.45 -17.98
N GLN A 14 -13.86 -3.22 -19.27
CA GLN A 14 -12.53 -3.34 -19.87
C GLN A 14 -11.61 -2.32 -19.19
N PRO A 15 -10.38 -2.69 -18.78
CA PRO A 15 -9.38 -1.71 -18.38
C PRO A 15 -9.06 -0.82 -19.58
N GLY A 16 -9.45 0.45 -19.49
CA GLY A 16 -9.11 1.44 -20.51
C GLY A 16 -7.60 1.63 -20.60
N PRO A 17 -7.06 1.95 -21.79
CA PRO A 17 -5.65 2.27 -21.94
C PRO A 17 -5.34 3.54 -21.14
N TYR A 18 -4.39 3.45 -20.21
CA TYR A 18 -3.85 4.61 -19.51
C TYR A 18 -3.32 5.62 -20.54
N GLY A 19 -3.91 6.81 -20.51
CA GLY A 19 -3.66 7.88 -21.48
C GLY A 19 -2.22 8.38 -21.45
N GLN A 20 -1.68 8.63 -22.63
CA GLN A 20 -0.43 9.37 -22.83
C GLN A 20 -0.56 10.80 -22.30
N PRO A 21 0.45 11.36 -21.63
CA PRO A 21 0.46 12.78 -21.31
C PRO A 21 0.65 13.63 -22.58
N ALA A 22 -0.18 14.66 -22.70
CA ALA A 22 -0.15 15.64 -23.78
C ALA A 22 1.12 16.51 -23.73
N ALA A 23 1.73 16.72 -24.89
CA ALA A 23 2.84 17.65 -25.09
C ALA A 23 2.33 19.10 -25.24
N GLY A 24 2.91 20.03 -24.49
CA GLY A 24 2.77 21.48 -24.66
C GLY A 24 3.87 22.19 -23.85
N GLN A 25 5.00 22.53 -24.48
CA GLN A 25 5.38 23.82 -25.08
C GLN A 25 6.16 24.77 -24.13
N PRO A 26 7.10 25.57 -24.67
CA PRO A 26 8.29 26.03 -23.95
C PRO A 26 8.14 27.44 -23.38
N MET A 27 8.74 27.67 -22.19
CA MET A 27 8.92 29.01 -21.62
C MET A 27 10.30 29.56 -22.02
N GLN A 28 10.29 30.68 -22.74
CA GLN A 28 11.45 31.49 -23.09
C GLN A 28 11.83 32.45 -21.94
N GLY A 29 13.14 32.51 -21.65
CA GLY A 29 13.87 33.77 -21.44
C GLY A 29 14.04 34.30 -20.02
N SER A 30 15.29 34.29 -19.51
CA SER A 30 16.05 35.54 -19.28
C SER A 30 17.47 35.27 -18.73
N PRO A 31 18.42 36.23 -18.86
CA PRO A 31 19.85 35.95 -18.96
C PRO A 31 20.70 36.37 -17.75
N GLY A 32 21.89 35.74 -17.64
CA GLY A 32 23.12 36.41 -17.22
C GLY A 32 23.76 35.97 -15.89
N ALA A 33 24.90 35.28 -15.95
CA ALA A 33 26.22 35.72 -15.44
C ALA A 33 27.26 34.57 -15.46
N PRO A 34 28.57 34.86 -15.58
CA PRO A 34 29.58 33.89 -15.98
C PRO A 34 30.46 33.36 -14.83
N GLY A 35 31.08 32.20 -15.06
CA GLY A 35 32.44 31.92 -14.59
C GLY A 35 32.58 30.93 -13.43
N GLY A 36 33.04 29.72 -13.75
CA GLY A 36 33.53 28.76 -12.76
C GLY A 36 33.69 27.37 -13.38
N ALA A 37 34.85 27.06 -13.93
CA ALA A 37 35.19 25.72 -14.42
C ALA A 37 35.49 24.78 -13.24
N PRO A 38 34.84 23.60 -13.15
CA PRO A 38 35.33 22.51 -12.32
C PRO A 38 36.07 21.49 -13.19
N GLY A 39 37.25 21.09 -12.72
CA GLY A 39 38.08 20.05 -13.32
C GLY A 39 37.35 18.73 -13.51
N GLY A 40 37.70 18.04 -14.61
CA GLY A 40 37.17 16.74 -14.97
C GLY A 40 37.46 15.71 -13.87
N VAL A 41 36.38 15.20 -13.29
CA VAL A 41 36.39 13.96 -12.52
C VAL A 41 36.41 12.81 -13.53
N PRO A 42 37.33 11.83 -13.44
CA PRO A 42 37.35 10.68 -14.33
C PRO A 42 36.03 9.92 -14.26
N GLY A 43 35.42 9.73 -15.43
CA GLY A 43 34.11 9.10 -15.58
C GLY A 43 34.10 7.67 -15.05
N GLY A 44 33.44 7.47 -13.91
CA GLY A 44 32.85 6.18 -13.59
C GLY A 44 31.77 5.90 -14.63
N GLY A 45 31.99 4.91 -15.49
CA GLY A 45 30.99 4.48 -16.45
C GLY A 45 29.69 4.09 -15.75
N PRO A 46 28.53 4.14 -16.44
CA PRO A 46 27.28 3.68 -15.89
C PRO A 46 27.42 2.17 -15.61
N GLY A 47 27.74 1.83 -14.36
CA GLY A 47 27.62 0.48 -13.86
C GLY A 47 26.16 0.10 -14.03
N GLY A 48 25.86 -0.74 -15.03
CA GLY A 48 24.51 -1.18 -15.32
C GLY A 48 23.92 -1.75 -14.04
N ALA A 49 22.81 -1.17 -13.58
CA ALA A 49 22.08 -1.73 -12.45
C ALA A 49 21.84 -3.22 -12.75
N PRO A 50 22.11 -4.13 -11.80
CA PRO A 50 21.96 -5.55 -12.03
C PRO A 50 20.55 -5.86 -12.55
N ASP A 51 20.48 -6.64 -13.63
CA ASP A 51 19.21 -7.07 -14.21
C ASP A 51 18.56 -8.11 -13.28
N PHE A 52 17.78 -7.60 -12.32
CA PHE A 52 17.08 -8.44 -11.34
C PHE A 52 16.14 -9.44 -12.02
N ARG A 53 15.63 -9.13 -13.23
CA ARG A 53 14.77 -10.07 -13.96
C ARG A 53 15.56 -11.31 -14.36
N GLN A 54 16.76 -11.13 -14.88
CA GLN A 54 17.64 -12.25 -15.24
C GLN A 54 18.01 -13.07 -13.99
N MET A 55 18.28 -12.41 -12.86
CA MET A 55 18.58 -13.08 -11.61
C MET A 55 17.40 -13.92 -11.10
N LEU A 56 16.19 -13.36 -11.09
CA LEU A 56 14.98 -14.05 -10.58
C LEU A 56 14.50 -15.18 -11.50
N THR A 57 14.69 -15.04 -12.81
CA THR A 57 14.35 -16.09 -13.79
C THR A 57 15.34 -17.26 -13.78
N GLY A 58 16.60 -17.01 -13.40
CA GLY A 58 17.62 -18.06 -13.23
C GLY A 58 17.65 -18.72 -11.85
N ALA A 59 16.87 -18.21 -10.88
CA ALA A 59 16.84 -18.75 -9.52
C ALA A 59 16.00 -20.04 -9.44
N PRO A 60 16.35 -21.00 -8.54
CA PRO A 60 15.51 -22.17 -8.28
C PRO A 60 14.10 -21.76 -7.83
N VAL A 61 13.07 -22.37 -8.41
CA VAL A 61 11.67 -22.02 -8.15
C VAL A 61 11.29 -22.21 -6.68
N GLU A 62 11.85 -23.20 -5.99
CA GLU A 62 11.61 -23.45 -4.56
C GLU A 62 12.04 -22.26 -3.72
N ARG A 63 13.17 -21.63 -4.08
CA ARG A 63 13.64 -20.41 -3.43
C ARG A 63 12.69 -19.25 -3.70
N ILE A 64 12.27 -19.07 -4.96
CA ILE A 64 11.30 -18.02 -5.31
C ILE A 64 10.01 -18.19 -4.49
N ARG A 65 9.47 -19.42 -4.40
CA ARG A 65 8.27 -19.72 -3.65
C ARG A 65 8.39 -19.39 -2.17
N GLN A 66 9.56 -19.58 -1.56
CA GLN A 66 9.81 -19.20 -0.17
C GLN A 66 9.95 -17.68 -0.01
N ASP A 67 10.44 -17.00 -1.04
CA ASP A 67 10.74 -15.58 -0.98
C ASP A 67 9.61 -14.64 -1.47
N LEU A 68 8.53 -15.20 -1.99
CA LEU A 68 7.32 -14.47 -2.40
C LEU A 68 6.58 -13.89 -1.19
N ARG A 69 6.24 -12.61 -1.21
CA ARG A 69 5.35 -11.95 -0.23
C ARG A 69 4.45 -10.94 -0.95
N LEU A 70 3.46 -10.37 -0.25
CA LEU A 70 2.72 -9.21 -0.74
C LEU A 70 3.31 -7.92 -0.17
N SER A 71 3.39 -6.86 -0.98
CA SER A 71 3.67 -5.50 -0.51
C SER A 71 2.53 -4.57 -0.92
N VAL A 72 2.34 -3.45 -0.21
CA VAL A 72 1.42 -2.39 -0.65
C VAL A 72 2.26 -1.29 -1.28
N THR A 73 1.80 -0.74 -2.40
CA THR A 73 2.45 0.37 -3.09
C THR A 73 1.42 1.34 -3.65
N ARG A 74 1.88 2.54 -4.00
CA ARG A 74 1.07 3.49 -4.75
C ARG A 74 0.93 3.03 -6.19
N VAL A 75 -0.24 3.21 -6.78
CA VAL A 75 -0.45 3.07 -8.21
C VAL A 75 0.29 4.22 -8.90
N GLY A 76 1.09 3.90 -9.91
CA GLY A 76 1.86 4.89 -10.64
C GLY A 76 2.66 4.26 -11.79
N PRO A 77 3.43 5.07 -12.54
CA PRO A 77 4.20 4.59 -13.68
C PRO A 77 5.24 3.50 -13.34
N HIS A 78 5.64 3.42 -12.06
CA HIS A 78 6.55 2.40 -11.55
C HIS A 78 5.90 1.03 -11.38
N LEU A 79 4.57 0.96 -11.30
CA LEU A 79 3.84 -0.31 -11.35
C LEU A 79 3.82 -0.78 -12.81
N ALA A 80 4.85 -1.51 -13.20
CA ALA A 80 5.00 -1.98 -14.57
C ALA A 80 3.80 -2.85 -14.99
N ALA A 81 3.27 -2.63 -16.20
CA ALA A 81 2.44 -3.62 -16.86
C ALA A 81 3.41 -4.68 -17.40
N PRO A 82 3.65 -5.79 -16.67
CA PRO A 82 2.62 -6.76 -16.27
C PRO A 82 2.80 -7.31 -14.83
N ALA A 83 2.73 -6.46 -13.82
CA ALA A 83 2.83 -6.85 -12.42
C ALA A 83 1.67 -7.77 -11.98
N ILE A 84 1.98 -8.74 -11.11
CA ILE A 84 0.95 -9.54 -10.42
C ILE A 84 0.45 -8.72 -9.24
N ALA A 85 -0.65 -8.01 -9.46
CA ALA A 85 -1.16 -6.98 -8.56
C ALA A 85 -2.67 -7.11 -8.34
N TRP A 86 -3.12 -6.64 -7.19
CA TRP A 86 -4.53 -6.46 -6.85
C TRP A 86 -4.78 -5.00 -6.45
N PRO A 87 -5.68 -4.27 -7.13
CA PRO A 87 -6.01 -2.92 -6.75
C PRO A 87 -6.70 -2.90 -5.38
N LEU A 88 -6.21 -2.05 -4.48
CA LEU A 88 -6.85 -1.79 -3.19
C LEU A 88 -7.74 -0.56 -3.30
N THR A 89 -7.22 0.51 -3.89
CA THR A 89 -7.96 1.73 -4.23
C THR A 89 -7.53 2.20 -5.62
N ASP A 90 -8.00 3.38 -6.05
CA ASP A 90 -7.47 4.10 -7.21
C ASP A 90 -6.00 4.52 -7.05
N GLU A 91 -5.55 4.72 -5.82
CA GLU A 91 -4.21 5.18 -5.47
C GLU A 91 -3.28 4.07 -4.96
N LEU A 92 -3.82 2.93 -4.52
CA LEU A 92 -3.06 1.86 -3.86
C LEU A 92 -3.29 0.50 -4.52
N ALA A 93 -2.23 -0.29 -4.59
CA ALA A 93 -2.28 -1.69 -5.00
C ALA A 93 -1.46 -2.57 -4.06
N ALA A 94 -1.95 -3.78 -3.82
CA ALA A 94 -1.14 -4.84 -3.26
C ALA A 94 -0.47 -5.60 -4.41
N ILE A 95 0.82 -5.88 -4.28
CA ILE A 95 1.64 -6.50 -5.33
C ILE A 95 2.37 -7.71 -4.78
N ALA A 96 2.47 -8.77 -5.58
CA ALA A 96 3.36 -9.87 -5.28
C ALA A 96 4.81 -9.44 -5.54
N CYS A 97 5.69 -9.69 -4.58
CA CYS A 97 7.10 -9.33 -4.66
C CYS A 97 8.00 -10.47 -4.18
N VAL A 98 9.27 -10.42 -4.60
CA VAL A 98 10.35 -11.30 -4.13
C VAL A 98 11.42 -10.44 -3.46
N LYS A 99 11.95 -10.91 -2.32
CA LYS A 99 13.11 -10.29 -1.68
C LYS A 99 14.38 -10.69 -2.41
N LEU A 100 15.15 -9.71 -2.87
CA LEU A 100 16.45 -9.94 -3.49
C LEU A 100 17.54 -10.17 -2.42
N PRO A 101 18.70 -10.77 -2.78
CA PRO A 101 19.77 -11.05 -1.81
C PRO A 101 20.33 -9.82 -1.10
N ASP A 102 20.27 -8.65 -1.73
CA ASP A 102 20.67 -7.35 -1.17
C ASP A 102 19.60 -6.73 -0.27
N GLY A 103 18.45 -7.40 -0.11
CA GLY A 103 17.31 -6.94 0.67
C GLY A 103 16.32 -6.09 -0.12
N ALA A 104 16.61 -5.73 -1.37
CA ALA A 104 15.68 -4.98 -2.21
C ALA A 104 14.43 -5.82 -2.52
N ILE A 105 13.33 -5.14 -2.82
CA ILE A 105 12.04 -5.77 -3.14
C ILE A 105 11.81 -5.63 -4.63
N ALA A 106 11.74 -6.76 -5.33
CA ALA A 106 11.40 -6.81 -6.74
C ALA A 106 9.94 -7.22 -6.94
N THR A 107 9.21 -6.52 -7.79
CA THR A 107 7.83 -6.89 -8.14
C THR A 107 7.83 -8.14 -9.01
N ALA A 108 6.98 -9.11 -8.68
CA ALA A 108 6.75 -10.28 -9.51
C ALA A 108 5.87 -9.91 -10.71
N GLU A 109 6.32 -10.31 -11.89
CA GLU A 109 5.65 -10.02 -13.17
C GLU A 109 5.10 -11.33 -13.78
N VAL A 110 4.04 -11.24 -14.58
CA VAL A 110 3.43 -12.42 -15.23
C VAL A 110 4.45 -13.26 -16.04
N PRO A 111 5.37 -12.67 -16.84
CA PRO A 111 6.40 -13.44 -17.54
C PRO A 111 7.35 -14.20 -16.61
N MET A 112 7.61 -13.68 -15.40
CA MET A 112 8.43 -14.39 -14.42
C MET A 112 7.69 -15.62 -13.88
N ALA A 113 6.40 -15.47 -13.56
CA ALA A 113 5.57 -16.59 -13.10
C ALA A 113 5.53 -17.73 -14.12
N GLN A 114 5.44 -17.41 -15.41
CA GLN A 114 5.51 -18.39 -16.50
C GLN A 114 6.85 -19.15 -16.51
N VAL A 115 7.98 -18.47 -16.30
CA VAL A 115 9.30 -19.11 -16.19
C VAL A 115 9.39 -20.02 -14.96
N TRP A 116 8.77 -19.62 -13.85
CA TRP A 116 8.69 -20.41 -12.62
C TRP A 116 7.71 -21.59 -12.71
N GLY A 117 6.96 -21.72 -13.80
CA GLY A 117 5.91 -22.73 -13.93
C GLY A 117 4.79 -22.55 -12.91
N MET A 118 4.44 -21.28 -12.62
CA MET A 118 3.37 -20.90 -11.70
C MET A 118 2.33 -20.05 -12.41
N GLU A 119 1.06 -20.26 -12.09
CA GLU A 119 0.02 -19.32 -12.49
C GLU A 119 0.09 -18.04 -11.64
N ALA A 120 -0.39 -16.92 -12.17
CA ALA A 120 -0.40 -15.65 -11.43
C ALA A 120 -1.22 -15.75 -10.12
N GLU A 121 -2.29 -16.55 -10.11
CA GLU A 121 -3.10 -16.83 -8.92
C GLU A 121 -2.30 -17.61 -7.86
N ASP A 122 -1.47 -18.57 -8.26
CA ASP A 122 -0.61 -19.33 -7.35
C ASP A 122 0.46 -18.44 -6.73
N VAL A 123 1.06 -17.56 -7.53
CA VAL A 123 2.03 -16.56 -7.03
C VAL A 123 1.35 -15.67 -6.00
N TRP A 124 0.15 -15.16 -6.29
CA TRP A 124 -0.60 -14.34 -5.37
C TRP A 124 -0.92 -15.05 -4.06
N LEU A 125 -1.43 -16.29 -4.13
CA LEU A 125 -1.80 -17.08 -2.96
C LEU A 125 -0.58 -17.47 -2.12
N GLN A 126 0.54 -17.83 -2.76
CA GLN A 126 1.79 -18.12 -2.07
C GLN A 126 2.33 -16.86 -1.38
N SER A 127 2.34 -15.72 -2.06
CA SER A 127 2.72 -14.42 -1.47
C SER A 127 1.90 -14.06 -0.24
N ALA A 128 0.57 -14.21 -0.31
CA ALA A 128 -0.32 -13.97 0.82
C ALA A 128 -0.06 -14.95 1.98
N THR A 129 0.21 -16.21 1.67
CA THR A 129 0.50 -17.25 2.66
C THR A 129 1.82 -16.99 3.37
N ASN A 130 2.88 -16.67 2.64
CA ASN A 130 4.20 -16.37 3.21
C ASN A 130 4.18 -15.11 4.05
N LEU A 131 3.45 -14.07 3.61
CA LEU A 131 3.26 -12.85 4.40
C LEU A 131 2.72 -13.16 5.80
N ARG A 132 1.96 -14.25 5.97
CA ARG A 132 1.43 -14.60 7.29
C ARG A 132 2.52 -14.94 8.32
N ALA A 133 3.65 -15.46 7.85
CA ALA A 133 4.79 -15.82 8.67
C ALA A 133 5.73 -14.63 8.95
N GLU A 134 5.50 -13.47 8.31
CA GLU A 134 6.35 -12.29 8.50
C GLU A 134 6.09 -11.63 9.85
N TYR A 135 7.19 -11.27 10.53
CA TYR A 135 7.18 -10.57 11.80
C TYR A 135 6.98 -9.07 11.60
N PHE A 136 6.20 -8.48 12.51
CA PHE A 136 5.98 -7.05 12.61
C PHE A 136 5.95 -6.65 14.08
N SER A 137 6.32 -5.41 14.36
CA SER A 137 6.13 -4.78 15.66
C SER A 137 4.72 -4.20 15.75
N ARG A 138 4.07 -4.40 16.89
CA ARG A 138 2.79 -3.79 17.24
C ARG A 138 3.00 -2.82 18.39
N SER A 139 2.53 -1.59 18.25
CA SER A 139 2.53 -0.58 19.32
C SER A 139 1.15 0.02 19.45
N GLU A 140 0.69 0.22 20.68
CA GLU A 140 -0.61 0.82 20.96
C GLU A 140 -0.41 2.19 21.60
N PHE A 141 -1.24 3.14 21.17
CA PHE A 141 -1.26 4.50 21.67
C PHE A 141 -2.65 4.79 22.20
N ASP A 142 -2.71 5.24 23.46
CA ASP A 142 -3.95 5.79 24.00
C ASP A 142 -4.27 7.09 23.28
N THR A 143 -5.48 7.18 22.75
CA THR A 143 -5.99 8.44 22.20
C THR A 143 -6.81 9.18 23.24
N ALA A 144 -6.99 10.49 23.06
CA ALA A 144 -7.79 11.31 23.97
C ALA A 144 -9.25 10.83 24.13
N ALA A 145 -9.78 10.05 23.17
CA ALA A 145 -11.11 9.47 23.22
C ALA A 145 -11.18 8.12 23.95
N GLY A 146 -10.08 7.63 24.52
CA GLY A 146 -10.02 6.32 25.17
C GLY A 146 -10.15 5.14 24.20
N VAL A 147 -9.93 5.38 22.89
CA VAL A 147 -9.90 4.35 21.86
C VAL A 147 -8.43 4.11 21.49
N PRO A 148 -7.89 2.90 21.64
CA PRO A 148 -6.50 2.64 21.30
C PRO A 148 -6.29 2.74 19.78
N MET A 149 -5.25 3.45 19.37
CA MET A 149 -4.73 3.41 18.00
C MET A 149 -3.55 2.45 17.96
N THR A 150 -3.58 1.51 17.03
CA THR A 150 -2.51 0.52 16.85
C THR A 150 -1.64 0.90 15.66
N MET A 151 -0.33 0.88 15.86
CA MET A 151 0.67 0.99 14.80
C MET A 151 1.33 -0.36 14.55
N PHE A 152 1.42 -0.71 13.27
CA PHE A 152 2.16 -1.85 12.78
C PHE A 152 3.40 -1.36 12.04
N THR A 153 4.56 -1.85 12.44
CA THR A 153 5.83 -1.56 11.76
C THR A 153 6.50 -2.85 11.33
N GLY A 154 6.86 -2.94 10.06
CA GLY A 154 7.54 -4.09 9.51
C GLY A 154 8.99 -4.20 10.00
N GLN A 155 9.46 -5.44 10.19
CA GLN A 155 10.85 -5.71 10.59
C GLN A 155 11.69 -6.21 9.40
N ALA A 156 11.29 -7.32 8.78
CA ALA A 156 11.98 -7.90 7.63
C ALA A 156 11.28 -7.58 6.30
N TRP A 157 10.03 -7.15 6.37
CA TRP A 157 9.13 -6.88 5.27
C TRP A 157 8.29 -5.63 5.56
N PRO A 158 7.90 -4.80 4.57
CA PRO A 158 7.18 -3.55 4.81
C PRO A 158 5.91 -3.74 5.65
N GLY A 159 5.75 -2.94 6.70
CA GLY A 159 4.58 -2.98 7.59
C GLY A 159 3.27 -2.67 6.89
N SER A 160 3.26 -1.85 5.83
CA SER A 160 2.07 -1.59 5.01
C SER A 160 1.43 -2.86 4.44
N ALA A 161 2.21 -3.93 4.22
CA ALA A 161 1.73 -5.22 3.78
C ALA A 161 0.66 -5.83 4.72
N GLN A 162 0.72 -5.49 6.02
CA GLN A 162 -0.26 -5.97 7.01
C GLN A 162 -1.68 -5.49 6.72
N LEU A 163 -1.85 -4.44 5.91
CA LEU A 163 -3.17 -3.98 5.44
C LEU A 163 -3.97 -5.11 4.76
N THR A 164 -3.30 -6.00 4.02
CA THR A 164 -3.97 -7.12 3.32
C THR A 164 -4.54 -8.18 4.25
N ARG A 165 -4.10 -8.20 5.52
CA ARG A 165 -4.55 -9.12 6.56
C ARG A 165 -4.83 -8.41 7.88
N LEU A 166 -5.31 -7.17 7.82
CA LEU A 166 -5.39 -6.30 9.00
C LEU A 166 -6.18 -6.91 10.16
N GLY A 167 -7.29 -7.62 9.89
CA GLY A 167 -8.05 -8.34 10.93
C GLY A 167 -7.23 -9.43 11.64
N GLU A 168 -6.40 -10.17 10.90
CA GLU A 168 -5.46 -11.14 11.51
C GLU A 168 -4.39 -10.42 12.34
N ALA A 169 -3.89 -9.26 11.88
CA ALA A 169 -2.85 -8.50 12.57
C ALA A 169 -3.35 -7.82 13.86
N LEU A 170 -4.58 -7.33 13.87
CA LEU A 170 -5.25 -6.78 15.06
C LEU A 170 -5.64 -7.89 16.05
N GLY A 171 -5.91 -9.10 15.57
CA GLY A 171 -6.20 -10.26 16.43
C GLY A 171 -7.57 -10.21 17.10
N GLU A 172 -8.51 -9.45 16.53
CA GLU A 172 -9.88 -9.30 17.03
C GLU A 172 -10.89 -9.30 15.88
N ASP A 173 -12.17 -9.46 16.22
CA ASP A 173 -13.26 -9.34 15.24
C ASP A 173 -13.55 -7.87 14.94
N LEU A 174 -13.77 -7.55 13.66
CA LEU A 174 -13.91 -6.20 13.15
C LEU A 174 -15.24 -6.05 12.37
N PRO A 175 -16.40 -6.18 13.03
CA PRO A 175 -17.70 -6.24 12.36
C PRO A 175 -18.07 -4.94 11.62
N ALA A 176 -17.48 -3.80 12.02
CA ALA A 176 -17.59 -2.54 11.29
C ALA A 176 -16.26 -2.08 10.67
N GLY A 177 -15.23 -2.94 10.71
CA GLY A 177 -13.94 -2.69 10.13
C GLY A 177 -13.03 -1.83 11.01
N ALA A 178 -12.07 -1.17 10.37
CA ALA A 178 -11.11 -0.28 11.02
C ALA A 178 -10.91 0.98 10.18
N LEU A 179 -10.69 2.10 10.86
CA LEU A 179 -10.07 3.27 10.24
C LEU A 179 -8.58 3.00 10.07
N VAL A 180 -8.02 3.40 8.94
CA VAL A 180 -6.62 3.14 8.59
C VAL A 180 -5.97 4.36 7.96
N THR A 181 -4.68 4.55 8.21
CA THR A 181 -3.81 5.41 7.39
C THR A 181 -2.44 4.76 7.19
N LEU A 182 -1.80 5.06 6.06
CA LEU A 182 -0.47 4.58 5.68
C LEU A 182 0.49 5.78 5.61
N PRO A 183 1.22 6.08 6.68
CA PRO A 183 2.22 7.15 6.67
C PRO A 183 3.32 6.92 5.64
N ASP A 184 3.83 5.69 5.56
CA ASP A 184 4.90 5.28 4.66
C ASP A 184 4.73 3.80 4.28
N ASP A 185 5.71 3.23 3.58
CA ASP A 185 5.73 1.83 3.17
C ASP A 185 5.87 0.85 4.33
N ASN A 186 6.48 1.27 5.44
CA ASN A 186 6.75 0.39 6.55
C ASN A 186 5.78 0.53 7.72
N THR A 187 4.77 1.38 7.61
CA THR A 187 3.88 1.75 8.73
C THR A 187 2.40 1.68 8.35
N VAL A 188 1.60 1.03 9.20
CA VAL A 188 0.13 1.11 9.19
C VAL A 188 -0.33 1.64 10.53
N LEU A 189 -1.20 2.65 10.53
CA LEU A 189 -1.99 3.01 11.71
C LEU A 189 -3.41 2.49 11.51
N ALA A 190 -3.98 1.88 12.55
CA ALA A 190 -5.34 1.37 12.53
C ALA A 190 -6.08 1.66 13.83
N ILE A 191 -7.38 1.95 13.72
CA ILE A 191 -8.30 2.09 14.84
C ILE A 191 -9.55 1.22 14.56
N PRO A 192 -9.76 0.11 15.29
CA PRO A 192 -10.98 -0.69 15.21
C PRO A 192 -12.24 0.13 15.46
N ILE A 193 -13.29 -0.05 14.66
CA ILE A 193 -14.56 0.67 14.81
C ILE A 193 -15.51 -0.16 15.68
N HIS A 194 -15.41 -0.01 17.00
CA HIS A 194 -16.31 -0.68 17.96
C HIS A 194 -17.51 0.17 18.38
N ASN A 195 -17.42 1.49 18.18
CA ASN A 195 -18.48 2.44 18.48
C ASN A 195 -18.40 3.63 17.49
N PRO A 196 -19.49 4.40 17.30
CA PRO A 196 -19.50 5.47 16.30
C PRO A 196 -18.54 6.63 16.60
N ARG A 197 -18.15 6.85 17.86
CA ARG A 197 -17.23 7.94 18.25
C ARG A 197 -15.82 7.76 17.68
N VAL A 198 -15.48 6.54 17.24
CA VAL A 198 -14.22 6.28 16.51
C VAL A 198 -14.13 7.12 15.24
N ILE A 199 -15.25 7.45 14.60
CA ILE A 199 -15.25 8.28 13.39
C ILE A 199 -14.75 9.70 13.67
N ASP A 200 -15.04 10.24 14.86
CA ASP A 200 -14.55 11.56 15.28
C ASP A 200 -13.01 11.59 15.42
N MET A 201 -12.37 10.42 15.52
CA MET A 201 -10.91 10.26 15.62
C MET A 201 -10.18 10.31 14.28
N VAL A 202 -10.90 10.32 13.15
CA VAL A 202 -10.29 10.37 11.81
C VAL A 202 -9.27 11.49 11.71
N GLY A 203 -9.57 12.67 12.26
CA GLY A 203 -8.67 13.79 12.13
C GLY A 203 -7.41 13.70 12.96
N HIS A 204 -7.51 13.16 14.18
CA HIS A 204 -6.34 12.87 15.00
C HIS A 204 -5.46 11.79 14.34
N MET A 205 -6.06 10.68 13.89
CA MET A 205 -5.34 9.60 13.21
C MET A 205 -4.61 10.10 11.96
N PHE A 206 -5.27 10.93 11.15
CA PHE A 206 -4.68 11.47 9.95
C PHE A 206 -3.56 12.48 10.26
N GLY A 207 -3.73 13.32 11.29
CA GLY A 207 -2.68 14.21 11.80
C GLY A 207 -1.45 13.45 12.27
N THR A 208 -1.63 12.41 13.10
CA THR A 208 -0.53 11.54 13.54
C THR A 208 0.16 10.86 12.36
N GLY A 209 -0.62 10.37 11.39
CA GLY A 209 -0.06 9.77 10.19
C GLY A 209 0.81 10.76 9.39
N HIS A 210 0.38 12.02 9.30
CA HIS A 210 1.16 13.08 8.65
C HIS A 210 2.47 13.39 9.40
N GLU A 211 2.44 13.46 10.73
CA GLU A 211 3.65 13.67 11.54
C GLU A 211 4.66 12.54 11.35
N LEU A 212 4.18 11.30 11.21
CA LEU A 212 5.03 10.13 10.99
C LEU A 212 5.71 10.11 9.61
N THR A 213 5.18 10.81 8.60
CA THR A 213 5.84 10.85 7.28
C THR A 213 7.16 11.61 7.31
N ARG A 214 7.40 12.45 8.33
CA ARG A 214 8.61 13.28 8.48
C ARG A 214 8.94 14.10 7.21
N GLY A 215 7.91 14.61 6.53
CA GLY A 215 8.05 15.40 5.31
C GLY A 215 8.19 14.58 4.02
N GLN A 216 8.11 13.25 4.10
CA GLN A 216 7.92 12.40 2.93
C GLN A 216 6.46 12.42 2.48
N HIS A 217 6.23 12.02 1.22
CA HIS A 217 4.89 11.92 0.69
C HIS A 217 4.19 10.67 1.27
N PRO A 218 3.02 10.83 1.93
CA PRO A 218 2.32 9.71 2.54
C PRO A 218 1.93 8.66 1.51
N MET A 219 1.85 7.39 1.93
CA MET A 219 1.32 6.34 1.06
C MET A 219 -0.17 6.54 0.78
N SER A 220 -0.96 6.91 1.78
CA SER A 220 -2.37 7.27 1.63
C SER A 220 -2.59 8.76 1.90
N VAL A 221 -3.15 9.50 0.94
CA VAL A 221 -3.49 10.93 1.12
C VAL A 221 -4.86 11.14 1.76
N ARG A 222 -5.64 10.07 1.90
CA ARG A 222 -6.95 10.04 2.56
C ARG A 222 -6.98 8.97 3.65
N PRO A 223 -7.77 9.14 4.71
CA PRO A 223 -8.12 8.05 5.60
C PRO A 223 -8.77 6.92 4.79
N LEU A 224 -8.48 5.69 5.19
CA LEU A 224 -9.01 4.49 4.57
C LEU A 224 -9.95 3.80 5.55
N TRP A 225 -10.97 3.14 5.03
CA TRP A 225 -11.76 2.16 5.75
C TRP A 225 -11.35 0.77 5.28
N TRP A 226 -10.94 -0.07 6.23
CA TRP A 226 -10.69 -1.48 5.98
C TRP A 226 -11.84 -2.31 6.53
N HIS A 227 -12.39 -3.23 5.72
CA HIS A 227 -13.42 -4.17 6.16
C HIS A 227 -13.38 -5.47 5.36
N GLU A 228 -13.09 -6.58 6.05
CA GLU A 228 -13.03 -7.93 5.48
C GLU A 228 -12.10 -8.03 4.25
N GLY A 229 -10.93 -7.39 4.33
CA GLY A 229 -9.94 -7.38 3.25
C GLY A 229 -10.23 -6.40 2.11
N VAL A 230 -11.33 -5.63 2.19
CA VAL A 230 -11.61 -4.53 1.28
C VAL A 230 -11.13 -3.22 1.90
N VAL A 231 -10.52 -2.38 1.07
CA VAL A 231 -9.99 -1.06 1.45
C VAL A 231 -10.72 -0.02 0.62
N GLU A 232 -11.30 0.99 1.25
CA GLU A 232 -11.97 2.09 0.56
C GLU A 232 -11.47 3.42 1.10
N PRO A 233 -11.20 4.43 0.25
CA PRO A 233 -10.91 5.76 0.75
C PRO A 233 -12.18 6.36 1.37
N LEU A 234 -12.00 7.10 2.46
CA LEU A 234 -13.04 7.91 3.06
C LEU A 234 -12.88 9.36 2.62
N ASP A 235 -14.02 10.02 2.42
CA ASP A 235 -14.07 11.46 2.19
C ASP A 235 -14.27 12.17 3.52
N VAL A 236 -13.45 13.20 3.77
CA VAL A 236 -13.52 13.99 4.99
C VAL A 236 -13.74 15.45 4.63
N GLN A 237 -14.89 15.98 5.03
CA GLN A 237 -15.21 17.40 4.92
C GLN A 237 -14.89 18.09 6.24
N TRP A 238 -13.92 18.99 6.21
CA TRP A 238 -13.42 19.65 7.41
C TRP A 238 -14.20 20.93 7.73
N HIS A 239 -14.73 21.00 8.94
CA HIS A 239 -15.39 22.18 9.52
C HIS A 239 -14.63 22.62 10.77
N GLY A 240 -13.52 23.33 10.57
CA GLY A 240 -12.59 23.66 11.65
C GLY A 240 -11.80 22.43 12.10
N GLN A 241 -11.94 22.03 13.36
CA GLN A 241 -11.29 20.83 13.92
C GLN A 241 -12.15 19.56 13.80
N VAL A 242 -13.41 19.70 13.37
CA VAL A 242 -14.33 18.57 13.23
C VAL A 242 -14.34 18.13 11.77
N GLY A 243 -14.07 16.85 11.52
CA GLY A 243 -14.18 16.24 10.20
C GLY A 243 -15.50 15.49 10.07
N GLN A 244 -16.34 15.86 9.12
CA GLN A 244 -17.48 15.05 8.72
C GLN A 244 -17.01 13.98 7.74
N VAL A 245 -17.16 12.72 8.13
CA VAL A 245 -16.70 11.57 7.35
C VAL A 245 -17.87 11.01 6.55
N SER A 246 -17.63 10.76 5.27
CA SER A 246 -18.52 10.03 4.39
C SER A 246 -17.75 8.92 3.67
N GLY A 247 -18.43 7.83 3.32
CA GLY A 247 -17.82 6.73 2.59
C GLY A 247 -18.81 6.05 1.65
N SER A 248 -18.42 4.87 1.17
CA SER A 248 -19.25 4.04 0.28
C SER A 248 -20.59 3.65 0.93
N PRO A 249 -21.59 3.19 0.14
CA PRO A 249 -22.79 2.57 0.71
C PRO A 249 -22.48 1.40 1.65
N ARG A 250 -21.40 0.65 1.40
CA ARG A 250 -20.96 -0.47 2.25
C ARG A 250 -20.46 0.05 3.60
N PHE A 251 -19.66 1.11 3.60
CA PHE A 251 -19.22 1.78 4.82
C PHE A 251 -20.43 2.27 5.63
N ASN A 252 -21.37 2.98 5.00
CA ASN A 252 -22.56 3.48 5.69
C ASN A 252 -23.41 2.35 6.29
N GLN A 253 -23.53 1.22 5.59
CA GLN A 253 -24.21 0.03 6.11
C GLN A 253 -23.50 -0.56 7.33
N ALA A 254 -22.17 -0.69 7.28
CA ALA A 254 -21.38 -1.18 8.40
C ALA A 254 -21.51 -0.26 9.62
N MET A 255 -21.45 1.06 9.41
CA MET A 255 -21.63 2.06 10.46
C MET A 255 -23.02 2.03 11.09
N ALA A 256 -24.07 1.80 10.30
CA ALA A 256 -25.44 1.67 10.82
C ALA A 256 -25.62 0.44 11.73
N ALA A 257 -24.77 -0.59 11.58
CA ALA A 257 -24.79 -1.79 12.41
C ALA A 257 -23.98 -1.63 13.72
N VAL A 258 -23.21 -0.56 13.88
CA VAL A 258 -22.38 -0.32 15.07
C VAL A 258 -23.29 -0.01 16.27
N PRO A 259 -23.11 -0.69 17.43
CA PRO A 259 -23.86 -0.39 18.64
C PRO A 259 -23.69 1.07 19.11
N GLN A 260 -24.80 1.73 19.41
CA GLN A 260 -24.84 3.07 19.99
C GLN A 260 -24.61 2.95 21.51
N ARG A 261 -23.36 2.91 21.95
CA ARG A 261 -22.98 2.86 23.37
C ARG A 261 -22.27 4.13 23.82
#